data_AF-A0A9P5H7D4-F1
#
_entry.id   AF-A0A9P5H7D4-F1
#
_cell.length_a   1.000
_cell.length_b   1.000
_cell.length_c   1.000
_cell.angle_alpha   90.00
_cell.angle_beta   90.00
_cell.angle_gamma   90.00
#
_symmetry.space_group_name_H-M   'P 1'
#
loop_
_entity.id
_entity.type
_entity.pdbx_description
1 polymer ?
#
loop_
_entity_poly.entity_id
_entity_poly.type
_entity_poly.pdbx_seq_one_letter_code
_entity_poly.pdbx_strand_id
1 'polypeptide(L)'
;MHLCMSYMNNGRAGFSKKPKAALDTWHGEEAGAAEQEILRWAQRDESKARLAAVHCGCLYWHIRRYSTMAFYEPSSVFLATLTLWAYSYYASRASPMIQPDRPGDEYDRSGSPSRQSSPSANAPQAAASTPGPEPGVTEHIGLDSRGSPHMPGSDPTFIRLDRPNDDEMVQHFVRCGRPSNMRAYITGVGDICVAKGPARILREGRKILGAASLAWGRNRDHVAILRALERAMSGAELCEEPRQE
;
A
#
# COMPACT_ATOMS: atom_id res chain seq x y z
N MET A 1 12.01 12.64 15.23
CA MET A 1 10.68 13.30 15.34
C MET A 1 10.67 14.56 16.22
N HIS A 2 11.64 14.77 17.12
CA HIS A 2 11.76 16.00 17.94
C HIS A 2 11.83 17.33 17.15
N LEU A 3 12.37 17.34 15.94
CA LEU A 3 12.48 18.54 15.10
C LEU A 3 11.16 18.95 14.41
N CYS A 4 10.18 18.04 14.28
CA CYS A 4 8.94 18.32 13.54
C CYS A 4 7.83 18.94 14.42
N MET A 5 7.86 18.69 15.73
CA MET A 5 6.87 19.21 16.69
C MET A 5 7.14 20.66 17.10
N SER A 6 8.39 21.12 17.06
CA SER A 6 8.76 22.47 17.50
C SER A 6 8.21 23.60 16.59
N TYR A 7 7.81 23.28 15.35
CA TYR A 7 7.41 24.26 14.34
C TYR A 7 5.91 24.60 14.30
N MET A 8 5.05 23.90 15.06
CA MET A 8 3.59 24.13 15.00
C MET A 8 3.02 25.09 16.05
N ASN A 9 3.83 25.62 16.97
CA ASN A 9 3.29 26.32 18.15
C ASN A 9 3.39 27.86 18.13
N ASN A 10 3.26 28.50 16.97
CA ASN A 10 3.23 29.96 16.88
C ASN A 10 1.88 30.45 16.34
N GLY A 11 0.89 30.56 17.24
CA GLY A 11 -0.33 31.31 16.97
C GLY A 11 -1.56 30.90 17.77
N ARG A 12 -1.63 31.30 19.06
CA ARG A 12 -2.83 31.93 19.67
C ARG A 12 -2.62 32.16 21.17
N ALA A 13 -2.84 33.40 21.58
CA ALA A 13 -2.80 33.84 22.97
C ALA A 13 -4.08 33.44 23.71
N GLY A 14 -3.90 33.16 25.00
CA GLY A 14 -4.94 33.19 26.03
C GLY A 14 -5.49 31.81 26.38
N PHE A 15 -4.90 31.14 27.37
CA PHE A 15 -5.56 30.45 28.49
C PHE A 15 -4.49 29.82 29.39
N SER A 16 -4.62 30.03 30.70
CA SER A 16 -3.88 29.45 31.85
C SER A 16 -2.49 28.84 31.57
N LYS A 17 -1.43 29.54 32.03
CA LYS A 17 -0.04 29.10 31.96
C LYS A 17 0.20 27.87 32.86
N LYS A 18 -0.06 26.66 32.35
CA LYS A 18 0.76 25.52 32.74
C LYS A 18 2.19 25.79 32.24
N PRO A 19 3.24 25.47 33.02
CA PRO A 19 4.61 25.77 32.60
C PRO A 19 4.88 25.07 31.26
N LYS A 20 5.33 25.83 30.26
CA LYS A 20 5.61 25.39 28.89
C LYS A 20 6.45 24.11 28.85
N ALA A 21 7.42 24.01 29.76
CA ALA A 21 8.25 22.81 29.93
C ALA A 21 7.42 21.56 30.20
N ALA A 22 6.43 21.60 31.10
CA ALA A 22 5.58 20.46 31.38
C ALA A 22 4.77 20.06 30.14
N LEU A 23 4.12 21.01 29.46
CA LEU A 23 3.34 20.76 28.24
C LEU A 23 4.19 20.11 27.14
N ASP A 24 5.43 20.56 26.96
CA ASP A 24 6.37 19.97 26.01
C ASP A 24 6.76 18.53 26.41
N THR A 25 6.91 18.23 27.71
CA THR A 25 7.14 16.86 28.20
C THR A 25 5.92 15.96 27.99
N TRP A 26 4.71 16.42 28.31
CA TRP A 26 3.46 15.66 28.12
C TRP A 26 3.26 15.29 26.65
N HIS A 27 3.44 16.25 25.73
CA HIS A 27 3.37 15.98 24.30
C HIS A 27 4.49 15.06 23.80
N GLY A 28 5.66 15.10 24.41
CA GLY A 28 6.76 14.17 24.12
C GLY A 28 6.46 12.74 24.55
N GLU A 29 5.89 12.55 25.75
CA GLU A 29 5.49 11.24 26.26
C GLU A 29 4.34 10.63 25.44
N GLU A 30 3.31 11.41 25.12
CA GLU A 30 2.21 11.00 24.25
C GLU A 30 2.71 10.62 22.85
N ALA A 31 3.62 11.42 22.27
CA ALA A 31 4.22 11.13 20.97
C ALA A 31 5.05 9.84 21.00
N GLY A 32 5.82 9.61 22.08
CA GLY A 32 6.57 8.38 22.27
C GLY A 32 5.67 7.15 22.41
N ALA A 33 4.58 7.26 23.16
CA ALA A 33 3.58 6.20 23.29
C ALA A 33 2.91 5.87 21.95
N ALA A 34 2.53 6.89 21.19
CA ALA A 34 1.97 6.72 19.85
C ALA A 34 2.96 6.08 18.87
N GLU A 35 4.23 6.47 18.90
CA GLU A 35 5.27 5.83 18.07
C GLU A 35 5.42 4.35 18.41
N GLN A 36 5.43 3.99 19.70
CA GLN A 36 5.49 2.59 20.11
C GLN A 36 4.26 1.79 19.66
N GLU A 37 3.07 2.39 19.69
CA GLU A 37 1.85 1.75 19.20
C GLU A 37 1.93 1.48 17.69
N ILE A 38 2.37 2.46 16.90
CA ILE A 38 2.53 2.31 15.45
C ILE A 38 3.61 1.26 15.13
N LEU A 39 4.72 1.24 15.88
CA LEU A 39 5.76 0.24 15.74
C LEU A 39 5.20 -1.17 16.01
N ARG A 40 4.45 -1.34 17.11
CA ARG A 40 3.81 -2.63 17.43
C ARG A 40 2.82 -3.05 16.33
N TRP A 41 2.01 -2.11 15.85
CA TRP A 41 1.08 -2.36 14.75
C TRP A 41 1.79 -2.85 13.49
N ALA A 42 2.87 -2.17 13.07
CA ALA A 42 3.58 -2.51 11.85
C ALA A 42 4.41 -3.80 11.95
N GLN A 43 4.97 -4.12 13.12
CA GLN A 43 5.93 -5.21 13.29
C GLN A 43 5.37 -6.47 13.97
N ARG A 44 4.38 -6.33 14.86
CA ARG A 44 3.78 -7.46 15.58
C ARG A 44 2.42 -7.84 14.99
N ASP A 45 1.57 -6.85 14.75
CA ASP A 45 0.26 -7.04 14.13
C ASP A 45 0.33 -6.93 12.59
N GLU A 46 1.36 -7.53 11.99
CA GLU A 46 1.71 -7.30 10.59
C GLU A 46 0.56 -7.60 9.61
N SER A 47 -0.29 -8.58 9.90
CA SER A 47 -1.45 -8.92 9.06
C SER A 47 -2.50 -7.81 9.05
N LYS A 48 -2.79 -7.21 10.21
CA LYS A 48 -3.68 -6.04 10.31
C LYS A 48 -3.08 -4.84 9.61
N ALA A 49 -1.76 -4.64 9.73
CA ALA A 49 -1.07 -3.55 9.06
C ALA A 49 -1.10 -3.70 7.53
N ARG A 50 -0.85 -4.90 7.02
CA ARG A 50 -0.96 -5.22 5.59
C ARG A 50 -2.38 -5.08 5.06
N LEU A 51 -3.38 -5.53 5.81
CA LEU A 51 -4.78 -5.36 5.45
C LEU A 51 -5.16 -3.88 5.37
N ALA A 52 -4.74 -3.07 6.34
CA ALA A 52 -4.94 -1.62 6.30
C ALA A 52 -4.24 -0.98 5.08
N ALA A 53 -3.03 -1.41 4.72
CA ALA A 53 -2.34 -0.95 3.52
C ALA A 53 -3.10 -1.30 2.23
N VAL A 54 -3.69 -2.50 2.13
CA VAL A 54 -4.57 -2.89 1.02
C VAL A 54 -5.77 -1.95 0.92
N HIS A 55 -6.47 -1.69 2.02
CA HIS A 55 -7.63 -0.77 2.02
C HIS A 55 -7.24 0.66 1.60
N CYS A 56 -6.09 1.15 2.06
CA CYS A 56 -5.59 2.48 1.66
C CYS A 56 -5.26 2.54 0.16
N GLY A 57 -4.68 1.46 -0.40
CA GLY A 57 -4.46 1.33 -1.83
C GLY A 57 -5.75 1.30 -2.64
N CYS A 58 -6.76 0.55 -2.19
CA CYS A 58 -8.09 0.53 -2.79
C CYS A 58 -8.74 1.92 -2.79
N LEU A 59 -8.59 2.69 -1.70
CA LEU A 59 -9.08 4.07 -1.65
C LEU A 59 -8.38 4.95 -2.69
N TYR A 60 -7.06 4.87 -2.82
CA TYR A 60 -6.31 5.59 -3.87
C TYR A 60 -6.80 5.23 -5.27
N TRP A 61 -7.05 3.94 -5.52
CA TRP A 61 -7.60 3.47 -6.79
C TRP A 61 -8.98 4.07 -7.08
N HIS A 62 -9.85 4.08 -6.07
CA HIS A 62 -11.21 4.61 -6.15
C HIS A 62 -11.21 6.12 -6.41
N ILE A 63 -10.53 6.90 -5.58
CA ILE A 63 -10.48 8.37 -5.71
C ILE A 63 -9.95 8.79 -7.08
N ARG A 64 -8.93 8.12 -7.61
CA ARG A 64 -8.38 8.45 -8.95
C ARG A 64 -9.37 8.23 -10.11
N ARG A 65 -10.39 7.40 -9.94
CA ARG A 65 -11.33 7.02 -11.02
C ARG A 65 -12.72 7.60 -10.84
N TYR A 66 -13.17 7.69 -9.59
CA TYR A 66 -14.56 7.89 -9.23
C TYR A 66 -14.75 9.03 -8.23
N SER A 67 -13.72 9.85 -7.98
CA SER A 67 -13.86 11.05 -7.15
C SER A 67 -15.00 11.92 -7.66
N THR A 68 -15.90 12.28 -6.75
CA THR A 68 -17.02 13.18 -6.98
C THR A 68 -16.79 14.53 -6.31
N MET A 69 -15.56 14.78 -5.84
CA MET A 69 -15.20 15.94 -5.03
C MET A 69 -16.04 16.04 -3.74
N ALA A 70 -16.42 14.90 -3.17
CA ALA A 70 -17.22 14.89 -1.94
C ALA A 70 -16.40 15.39 -0.73
N PHE A 71 -17.08 15.98 0.25
CA PHE A 71 -16.44 16.68 1.36
C PHE A 71 -15.51 15.79 2.23
N TYR A 72 -15.75 14.47 2.26
CA TYR A 72 -14.97 13.50 3.04
C TYR A 72 -13.77 12.92 2.28
N GLU A 73 -13.71 13.09 0.96
CA GLU A 73 -12.62 12.56 0.13
C GLU A 73 -11.24 13.09 0.55
N PRO A 74 -11.05 14.41 0.82
CA PRO A 74 -9.76 14.93 1.26
C PRO A 74 -9.28 14.28 2.57
N SER A 75 -10.14 14.19 3.59
CA SER A 75 -9.78 13.56 4.86
C SER A 75 -9.46 12.07 4.68
N SER A 76 -10.20 11.38 3.82
CA SER A 76 -9.98 9.96 3.54
C SER A 76 -8.62 9.73 2.87
N VAL A 77 -8.28 10.53 1.85
CA VAL A 77 -6.97 10.45 1.19
C VAL A 77 -5.85 10.80 2.17
N PHE A 78 -6.03 11.81 3.02
CA PHE A 78 -5.04 12.17 4.02
C PHE A 78 -4.74 11.01 4.99
N LEU A 79 -5.79 10.43 5.58
CA LEU A 79 -5.64 9.31 6.50
C LEU A 79 -5.01 8.09 5.81
N ALA A 80 -5.46 7.74 4.61
CA ALA A 80 -4.85 6.65 3.85
C ALA A 80 -3.38 6.90 3.53
N THR A 81 -3.01 8.16 3.24
CA THR A 81 -1.61 8.55 3.01
C THR A 81 -0.76 8.37 4.27
N LEU A 82 -1.27 8.79 5.43
CA LEU A 82 -0.56 8.63 6.71
C LEU A 82 -0.42 7.15 7.07
N THR A 83 -1.45 6.34 6.89
CA THR A 83 -1.41 4.90 7.15
C THR A 83 -0.39 4.20 6.25
N LEU A 84 -0.38 4.50 4.95
CA LEU A 84 0.60 3.94 4.01
C LEU A 84 2.03 4.39 4.32
N TRP A 85 2.22 5.68 4.66
CA TRP A 85 3.52 6.22 5.06
C TRP A 85 4.05 5.53 6.33
N ALA A 86 3.21 5.41 7.36
CA ALA A 86 3.57 4.75 8.61
C ALA A 86 3.90 3.28 8.36
N TYR A 87 3.04 2.55 7.65
CA TYR A 87 3.31 1.16 7.28
C TYR A 87 4.65 1.02 6.57
N SER A 88 4.87 1.80 5.51
CA SER A 88 6.10 1.83 4.72
C SER A 88 7.33 2.08 5.60
N TYR A 89 7.30 3.10 6.45
CA TYR A 89 8.45 3.46 7.28
C TYR A 89 8.78 2.41 8.34
N TYR A 90 7.77 1.92 9.08
CA TYR A 90 8.02 1.01 10.21
C TYR A 90 8.16 -0.46 9.79
N ALA A 91 7.48 -0.89 8.72
CA ALA A 91 7.64 -2.26 8.19
C ALA A 91 9.02 -2.44 7.53
N SER A 92 9.56 -1.41 6.88
CA SER A 92 10.91 -1.47 6.30
C SER A 92 12.00 -1.63 7.37
N ARG A 93 11.75 -1.14 8.59
CA ARG A 93 12.67 -1.28 9.74
C ARG A 93 12.66 -2.67 10.37
N ALA A 94 11.63 -3.48 10.13
CA ALA A 94 11.56 -4.85 10.62
C ALA A 94 12.37 -5.81 9.76
N SER A 95 12.75 -5.42 8.54
CA SER A 95 13.62 -6.21 7.67
C SER A 95 15.07 -5.84 7.98
N PRO A 96 15.85 -6.69 8.67
CA PRO A 96 17.29 -6.51 8.71
C PRO A 96 17.78 -6.51 7.26
N MET A 97 18.54 -5.48 6.90
CA MET A 97 19.06 -5.25 5.56
C MET A 97 19.66 -6.53 4.97
N ILE A 98 18.99 -7.12 3.97
CA ILE A 98 19.70 -7.93 2.99
C ILE A 98 20.53 -6.92 2.20
N GLN A 99 21.85 -7.11 2.21
CA GLN A 99 22.82 -6.29 1.49
C GLN A 99 22.39 -6.07 0.03
N PRO A 100 22.78 -4.94 -0.60
CA PRO A 100 22.53 -4.72 -2.01
C PRO A 100 23.41 -5.67 -2.82
N ASP A 101 22.89 -6.84 -3.17
CA ASP A 101 23.55 -7.70 -4.15
C ASP A 101 23.18 -7.19 -5.56
N ARG A 102 24.16 -6.48 -6.13
CA ARG A 102 24.51 -6.29 -7.56
C ARG A 102 23.54 -5.54 -8.51
N PRO A 103 24.08 -4.63 -9.35
CA PRO A 103 23.38 -4.07 -10.50
C PRO A 103 23.46 -5.03 -11.69
N GLY A 104 22.30 -5.37 -12.25
CA GLY A 104 22.09 -6.30 -13.36
C GLY A 104 20.89 -7.15 -12.98
N ASP A 105 19.66 -6.85 -13.38
CA ASP A 105 19.24 -6.78 -14.78
C ASP A 105 18.22 -5.66 -15.00
N GLU A 106 18.65 -4.63 -15.73
CA GLU A 106 17.79 -3.64 -16.38
C GLU A 106 17.72 -3.98 -17.88
N TYR A 107 16.93 -5.01 -18.21
CA TYR A 107 16.31 -5.29 -19.51
C TYR A 107 15.26 -6.38 -19.19
N ASP A 108 13.97 -6.30 -19.47
CA ASP A 108 13.30 -5.82 -20.65
C ASP A 108 11.90 -5.30 -20.27
N ARG A 109 11.60 -4.08 -20.70
CA ARG A 109 10.26 -3.50 -20.67
C ARG A 109 9.83 -3.30 -22.12
N SER A 110 9.29 -4.36 -22.74
CA SER A 110 8.54 -4.22 -23.98
C SER A 110 7.43 -5.26 -24.06
N GLY A 111 6.24 -4.85 -23.62
CA GLY A 111 5.00 -5.60 -23.80
C GLY A 111 3.96 -4.70 -24.44
N SER A 112 4.14 -4.41 -25.73
CA SER A 112 3.10 -3.80 -26.56
C SER A 112 2.02 -4.84 -26.89
N PRO A 113 0.73 -4.43 -26.98
CA PRO A 113 -0.40 -5.35 -26.99
C PRO A 113 -0.61 -5.93 -28.39
N SER A 114 -0.43 -7.24 -28.55
CA SER A 114 -0.85 -7.92 -29.78
C SER A 114 -2.34 -8.22 -29.72
N ARG A 115 -3.11 -7.40 -30.45
CA ARG A 115 -4.43 -7.75 -30.96
C ARG A 115 -4.27 -8.94 -31.92
N GLN A 116 -5.04 -10.01 -31.72
CA GLN A 116 -5.29 -10.97 -32.78
C GLN A 116 -6.79 -11.11 -32.99
N SER A 117 -7.16 -10.77 -34.22
CA SER A 117 -8.48 -10.86 -34.82
C SER A 117 -8.70 -12.28 -35.35
N SER A 118 -9.85 -12.88 -35.04
CA SER A 118 -10.51 -13.87 -35.91
C SER A 118 -11.22 -13.11 -37.06
N PRO A 119 -11.70 -13.69 -38.20
CA PRO A 119 -12.02 -15.11 -38.45
C PRO A 119 -11.76 -15.65 -39.90
N SER A 120 -11.81 -16.98 -40.09
CA SER A 120 -12.32 -17.67 -41.30
C SER A 120 -12.27 -19.19 -41.09
N ALA A 121 -13.41 -19.88 -41.06
CA ALA A 121 -14.17 -20.41 -42.19
C ALA A 121 -13.60 -21.74 -42.71
N ASN A 122 -14.20 -22.86 -42.26
CA ASN A 122 -14.57 -23.98 -43.12
C ASN A 122 -15.41 -25.02 -42.36
N ALA A 123 -16.62 -25.24 -42.87
CA ALA A 123 -17.43 -26.46 -42.75
C ALA A 123 -17.90 -26.77 -44.19
N PRO A 124 -18.17 -28.03 -44.59
CA PRO A 124 -19.46 -28.62 -44.21
C PRO A 124 -19.53 -30.16 -43.98
N GLN A 125 -20.49 -30.52 -43.12
CA GLN A 125 -21.52 -31.59 -43.14
C GLN A 125 -21.19 -33.08 -43.45
N ALA A 126 -21.65 -33.97 -42.56
CA ALA A 126 -22.71 -34.96 -42.85
C ALA A 126 -23.34 -35.55 -41.56
N ALA A 127 -24.62 -35.92 -41.65
CA ALA A 127 -25.59 -36.19 -40.59
C ALA A 127 -25.74 -37.68 -40.18
N ALA A 128 -26.30 -37.95 -38.98
CA ALA A 128 -27.42 -38.92 -38.75
C ALA A 128 -27.84 -39.04 -37.24
N SER A 129 -29.09 -38.62 -36.97
CA SER A 129 -30.18 -39.24 -36.16
C SER A 129 -29.98 -39.91 -34.76
N THR A 130 -30.55 -39.26 -33.72
CA THR A 130 -31.51 -39.65 -32.61
C THR A 130 -31.63 -41.11 -32.05
N PRO A 131 -32.36 -41.42 -30.94
CA PRO A 131 -32.60 -40.79 -29.59
C PRO A 131 -32.54 -41.77 -28.35
N GLY A 132 -32.20 -41.28 -27.13
CA GLY A 132 -32.60 -41.75 -25.75
C GLY A 132 -32.49 -43.24 -25.33
N PRO A 133 -32.76 -43.68 -24.06
CA PRO A 133 -33.11 -42.98 -22.81
C PRO A 133 -32.22 -43.34 -21.56
N GLU A 134 -32.38 -42.57 -20.46
CA GLU A 134 -32.03 -42.89 -19.05
C GLU A 134 -32.73 -44.18 -18.56
N PRO A 135 -32.24 -44.98 -17.56
CA PRO A 135 -31.98 -44.53 -16.17
C PRO A 135 -30.87 -45.28 -15.38
N GLY A 136 -30.48 -44.80 -14.19
CA GLY A 136 -29.84 -45.66 -13.18
C GLY A 136 -29.01 -44.96 -12.10
N VAL A 137 -29.59 -44.83 -10.91
CA VAL A 137 -28.95 -44.41 -9.66
C VAL A 137 -27.84 -45.39 -9.27
N THR A 138 -26.62 -44.92 -9.06
CA THR A 138 -25.66 -45.54 -8.13
C THR A 138 -24.74 -44.46 -7.57
N GLU A 139 -24.96 -44.12 -6.30
CA GLU A 139 -24.05 -43.31 -5.50
C GLU A 139 -22.71 -44.06 -5.36
N HIS A 140 -21.64 -43.48 -5.90
CA HIS A 140 -20.28 -43.81 -5.49
C HIS A 140 -19.66 -42.55 -4.90
N ILE A 141 -19.80 -42.43 -3.58
CA ILE A 141 -19.13 -41.43 -2.76
C ILE A 141 -17.64 -41.77 -2.80
N GLY A 142 -16.88 -40.98 -3.53
CA GLY A 142 -15.46 -41.20 -3.73
C GLY A 142 -14.89 -40.23 -4.74
N LEU A 143 -15.07 -38.92 -4.52
CA LEU A 143 -14.26 -37.93 -5.20
C LEU A 143 -13.20 -37.43 -4.22
N ASP A 144 -12.08 -38.13 -4.30
CA ASP A 144 -10.74 -37.62 -4.12
C ASP A 144 -10.65 -36.10 -4.32
N SER A 145 -10.47 -35.38 -3.20
CA SER A 145 -9.83 -34.07 -3.17
C SER A 145 -8.40 -34.20 -3.70
N ARG A 146 -8.28 -34.36 -5.02
CA ARG A 146 -7.05 -34.10 -5.75
C ARG A 146 -6.81 -32.60 -5.64
N GLY A 147 -6.09 -32.23 -4.59
CA GLY A 147 -5.36 -30.99 -4.54
C GLY A 147 -4.69 -30.79 -5.89
N SER A 148 -5.08 -29.72 -6.58
CA SER A 148 -4.39 -29.26 -7.77
C SER A 148 -2.89 -29.24 -7.46
N PRO A 149 -2.02 -29.78 -8.34
CA PRO A 149 -0.59 -29.80 -8.08
C PRO A 149 -0.10 -28.35 -8.08
N HIS A 150 -0.06 -27.72 -6.90
CA HIS A 150 0.63 -26.47 -6.68
C HIS A 150 2.09 -26.74 -7.00
N MET A 151 2.52 -26.33 -8.19
CA MET A 151 3.92 -26.37 -8.57
C MET A 151 4.69 -25.55 -7.52
N PRO A 152 5.64 -26.13 -6.78
CA PRO A 152 6.45 -25.38 -5.84
C PRO A 152 7.31 -24.39 -6.62
N GLY A 153 6.87 -23.14 -6.70
CA GLY A 153 7.52 -22.07 -7.48
C GLY A 153 6.62 -20.93 -7.98
N SER A 154 5.29 -20.99 -7.79
CA SER A 154 4.36 -20.00 -8.34
C SER A 154 3.78 -18.99 -7.33
N ASP A 155 4.39 -18.83 -6.15
CA ASP A 155 3.90 -17.85 -5.18
C ASP A 155 4.13 -16.41 -5.70
N PRO A 156 3.11 -15.54 -5.68
CA PRO A 156 3.23 -14.21 -6.25
C PRO A 156 4.22 -13.36 -5.45
N THR A 157 5.20 -12.78 -6.13
CA THR A 157 6.29 -12.01 -5.51
C THR A 157 6.01 -10.51 -5.38
N PHE A 158 4.86 -10.04 -5.89
CA PHE A 158 4.44 -8.66 -5.73
C PHE A 158 2.91 -8.48 -5.80
N ILE A 159 2.42 -7.39 -5.19
CA ILE A 159 1.03 -6.93 -5.26
C ILE A 159 0.99 -5.44 -5.64
N ARG A 160 -0.01 -5.02 -6.43
CA ARG A 160 -0.32 -3.60 -6.63
C ARG A 160 -1.53 -3.21 -5.81
N LEU A 161 -1.31 -2.53 -4.69
CA LEU A 161 -2.35 -2.20 -3.71
C LEU A 161 -3.43 -1.27 -4.28
N ASP A 162 -3.07 -0.47 -5.29
CA ASP A 162 -3.98 0.49 -5.93
C ASP A 162 -4.52 -0.02 -7.28
N ARG A 163 -4.78 -1.32 -7.36
CA ARG A 163 -5.45 -2.01 -8.47
C ARG A 163 -6.44 -3.03 -7.91
N PRO A 164 -7.43 -3.48 -8.70
CA PRO A 164 -8.24 -4.63 -8.33
C PRO A 164 -7.33 -5.86 -8.17
N ASN A 165 -7.45 -6.52 -7.02
CA ASN A 165 -6.76 -7.76 -6.67
C ASN A 165 -7.86 -8.76 -6.25
N ASP A 166 -7.72 -10.02 -6.60
CA ASP A 166 -8.60 -11.07 -6.08
C ASP A 166 -8.31 -11.37 -4.60
N ASP A 167 -9.22 -12.12 -3.97
CA ASP A 167 -9.13 -12.44 -2.55
C ASP A 167 -7.93 -13.34 -2.23
N GLU A 168 -7.50 -14.20 -3.16
CA GLU A 168 -6.36 -15.09 -2.95
C GLU A 168 -5.03 -14.31 -2.87
N MET A 169 -4.81 -13.38 -3.79
CA MET A 169 -3.65 -12.49 -3.80
C MET A 169 -3.65 -11.56 -2.57
N VAL A 170 -4.82 -11.05 -2.16
CA VAL A 170 -4.95 -10.23 -0.94
C VAL A 170 -4.64 -11.06 0.30
N GLN A 171 -5.21 -12.26 0.41
CA GLN A 171 -4.95 -13.17 1.54
C GLN A 171 -3.47 -13.57 1.61
N HIS A 172 -2.84 -13.87 0.47
CA HIS A 172 -1.43 -14.18 0.40
C HIS A 172 -0.57 -13.00 0.88
N PHE A 173 -0.86 -11.78 0.41
CA PHE A 173 -0.17 -10.58 0.90
C PHE A 173 -0.39 -10.37 2.40
N VAL A 174 -1.61 -10.47 2.90
CA VAL A 174 -1.89 -10.29 4.34
C VAL A 174 -1.15 -11.32 5.19
N ARG A 175 -0.99 -12.55 4.72
CA ARG A 175 -0.30 -13.63 5.45
C ARG A 175 1.23 -13.52 5.34
N CYS A 176 1.75 -13.26 4.15
CA CYS A 176 3.17 -13.44 3.82
C CYS A 176 3.85 -12.19 3.23
N GLY A 177 3.17 -11.04 3.20
CA GLY A 177 3.58 -9.81 2.51
C GLY A 177 4.75 -9.02 3.11
N ARG A 178 5.71 -9.70 3.74
CA ARG A 178 6.97 -9.06 4.15
C ARG A 178 7.78 -8.67 2.92
N PRO A 179 8.59 -7.59 2.96
CA PRO A 179 9.34 -7.11 1.80
C PRO A 179 10.25 -8.17 1.15
N SER A 180 10.78 -9.11 1.94
CA SER A 180 11.61 -10.23 1.47
C SER A 180 10.84 -11.28 0.65
N ASN A 181 9.53 -11.39 0.86
CA ASN A 181 8.69 -12.44 0.30
C ASN A 181 7.80 -11.90 -0.83
N MET A 182 7.12 -10.77 -0.58
CA MET A 182 6.21 -10.17 -1.54
C MET A 182 6.23 -8.65 -1.42
N ARG A 183 6.62 -7.99 -2.51
CA ARG A 183 6.75 -6.52 -2.56
C ARG A 183 5.41 -5.86 -2.84
N ALA A 184 5.15 -4.73 -2.19
CA ALA A 184 3.92 -3.96 -2.39
C ALA A 184 4.18 -2.70 -3.21
N TYR A 185 3.35 -2.47 -4.23
CA TYR A 185 3.50 -1.36 -5.17
C TYR A 185 2.26 -0.47 -5.20
N ILE A 186 2.49 0.83 -5.41
CA ILE A 186 1.44 1.82 -5.68
C ILE A 186 1.83 2.67 -6.91
N THR A 187 0.88 2.94 -7.80
CA THR A 187 1.06 3.83 -8.97
C THR A 187 1.54 5.21 -8.50
N GLY A 188 2.61 5.74 -9.11
CA GLY A 188 3.23 7.01 -8.71
C GLY A 188 4.23 6.90 -7.54
N VAL A 189 4.20 5.79 -6.78
CA VAL A 189 5.11 5.50 -5.66
C VAL A 189 6.11 4.40 -5.98
N GLY A 190 5.76 3.41 -6.83
CA GLY A 190 6.59 2.21 -6.98
C GLY A 190 6.52 1.31 -5.76
N ASP A 191 7.60 0.59 -5.48
CA ASP A 191 7.72 -0.23 -4.26
C ASP A 191 7.63 0.68 -3.02
N ILE A 192 6.71 0.35 -2.11
CA ILE A 192 6.43 1.17 -0.95
C ILE A 192 7.41 0.92 0.21
N CYS A 193 8.13 -0.20 0.23
CA CYS A 193 9.02 -0.57 1.35
C CYS A 193 10.51 -0.30 1.07
N VAL A 194 10.84 0.44 0.00
CA VAL A 194 12.22 0.93 -0.23
C VAL A 194 12.50 2.16 0.64
N ALA A 195 13.77 2.49 0.86
CA ALA A 195 14.18 3.63 1.71
C ALA A 195 13.46 4.95 1.37
N LYS A 196 13.30 5.25 0.07
CA LYS A 196 12.59 6.45 -0.41
C LYS A 196 11.06 6.30 -0.51
N GLY A 197 10.54 5.11 -0.23
CA GLY A 197 9.12 4.75 -0.27
C GLY A 197 8.24 5.70 0.56
N PRO A 198 8.53 5.90 1.86
CA PRO A 198 7.72 6.78 2.71
C PRO A 198 7.59 8.21 2.16
N ALA A 199 8.70 8.80 1.70
CA ALA A 199 8.69 10.15 1.12
C ALA A 199 7.89 10.21 -0.19
N ARG A 200 8.01 9.17 -1.04
CA ARG A 200 7.24 9.07 -2.29
C ARG A 200 5.74 8.90 -2.04
N ILE A 201 5.34 8.16 -1.00
CA ILE A 201 3.94 8.03 -0.58
C ILE A 201 3.37 9.39 -0.19
N LEU A 202 4.07 10.14 0.67
CA LEU A 202 3.64 11.48 1.10
C LEU A 202 3.49 12.43 -0.11
N ARG A 203 4.43 12.39 -1.04
CA ARG A 203 4.37 13.18 -2.28
C ARG A 203 3.15 12.81 -3.13
N GLU A 204 2.90 11.52 -3.33
CA GLU A 204 1.80 11.03 -4.15
C GLU A 204 0.44 11.33 -3.52
N GLY A 205 0.29 11.12 -2.20
CA GLY A 205 -0.92 11.48 -1.46
C GLY A 205 -1.29 12.95 -1.62
N ARG A 206 -0.31 13.87 -1.60
CA ARG A 206 -0.56 15.29 -1.90
C ARG A 206 -1.05 15.53 -3.32
N LYS A 207 -0.57 14.80 -4.32
CA LYS A 207 -1.06 14.95 -5.70
C LYS A 207 -2.52 14.52 -5.81
N ILE A 208 -2.86 13.39 -5.19
CA ILE A 208 -4.23 12.88 -5.14
C ILE A 208 -5.13 13.88 -4.40
N LEU A 209 -4.67 14.40 -3.25
CA LEU A 209 -5.38 15.46 -2.52
C LEU A 209 -5.59 16.72 -3.36
N GLY A 210 -4.57 17.16 -4.09
CA GLY A 210 -4.66 18.32 -4.96
C GLY A 210 -5.75 18.16 -6.03
N ALA A 211 -5.89 16.94 -6.57
CA ALA A 211 -6.95 16.61 -7.53
C ALA A 211 -8.34 16.52 -6.88
N ALA A 212 -8.46 15.94 -5.69
CA ALA A 212 -9.74 15.64 -5.02
C ALA A 212 -10.36 16.80 -4.21
N SER A 213 -9.66 17.94 -4.05
CA SER A 213 -10.01 18.93 -3.01
C SER A 213 -10.44 20.31 -3.50
N LEU A 214 -10.81 20.45 -4.78
CA LEU A 214 -11.10 21.77 -5.35
C LEU A 214 -12.37 22.43 -4.77
N ALA A 215 -13.29 21.68 -4.16
CA ALA A 215 -14.63 22.16 -3.83
C ALA A 215 -14.83 22.70 -2.39
N TRP A 216 -14.09 22.24 -1.37
CA TRP A 216 -14.52 22.42 0.04
C TRP A 216 -13.50 23.09 1.00
N GLY A 217 -12.37 23.60 0.51
CA GLY A 217 -11.45 24.46 1.29
C GLY A 217 -10.68 23.80 2.46
N ARG A 218 -11.00 22.57 2.86
CA ARG A 218 -10.41 21.84 4.01
C ARG A 218 -9.10 21.07 3.73
N ASN A 219 -8.46 21.26 2.58
CA ASN A 219 -7.26 20.51 2.20
C ASN A 219 -5.92 21.22 2.51
N ARG A 220 -5.94 22.50 2.86
CA ARG A 220 -4.69 23.26 3.04
C ARG A 220 -3.83 22.71 4.18
N ASP A 221 -4.45 22.39 5.31
CA ASP A 221 -3.75 21.86 6.48
C ASP A 221 -3.22 20.45 6.21
N HIS A 222 -4.02 19.59 5.58
CA HIS A 222 -3.60 18.26 5.15
C HIS A 222 -2.36 18.30 4.23
N VAL A 223 -2.39 19.15 3.19
CA VAL A 223 -1.25 19.33 2.29
C VAL A 223 -0.03 19.89 3.02
N ALA A 224 -0.21 20.83 3.94
CA ALA A 224 0.87 21.40 4.73
C ALA A 224 1.55 20.34 5.62
N ILE A 225 0.77 19.53 6.33
CA ILE A 225 1.26 18.44 7.18
C ILE A 225 2.02 17.41 6.33
N LEU A 226 1.43 16.91 5.24
CA LEU A 226 2.11 15.92 4.38
C LEU A 226 3.40 16.50 3.75
N ARG A 227 3.42 17.79 3.42
CA ARG A 227 4.62 18.46 2.90
C ARG A 227 5.70 18.62 3.96
N ALA A 228 5.33 18.90 5.21
CA ALA A 228 6.27 18.96 6.32
C ALA A 228 6.90 17.58 6.58
N LEU A 229 6.07 16.53 6.61
CA LEU A 229 6.55 15.15 6.75
C LEU A 229 7.46 14.74 5.59
N GLU A 230 7.12 15.07 4.34
CA GLU A 230 7.95 14.72 3.16
C GLU A 230 9.34 15.34 3.28
N ARG A 231 9.42 16.61 3.70
CA ARG A 231 10.70 17.30 3.91
C ARG A 231 11.51 16.69 5.04
N ALA A 232 10.86 16.35 6.16
CA ALA A 232 11.52 15.70 7.29
C ALA A 232 12.12 14.34 6.88
N MET A 233 11.37 13.55 6.09
CA MET A 233 11.83 12.26 5.58
C MET A 233 12.94 12.38 4.54
N SER A 234 12.90 13.41 3.70
CA SER A 234 13.94 13.65 2.69
C SER A 234 15.22 14.26 3.29
N GLY A 235 15.09 15.00 4.40
CA GLY A 235 16.22 15.62 5.09
C GLY A 235 16.94 14.70 6.08
N ALA A 236 16.28 13.62 6.56
CA ALA A 236 16.91 12.62 7.42
C ALA A 236 18.09 11.90 6.72
N GLU A 237 18.14 11.87 5.38
CA GLU A 237 19.24 11.27 4.61
C GLU A 237 20.54 12.08 4.66
N LEU A 238 20.54 13.34 5.11
CA LEU A 238 21.77 14.15 5.25
C LEU A 238 22.46 13.97 6.62
N CYS A 239 21.82 13.30 7.58
CA CYS A 239 22.39 13.10 8.93
C CYS A 239 22.97 11.70 9.16
N GLU A 240 22.86 10.76 8.21
CA GLU A 240 23.60 9.50 8.26
C GLU A 240 24.98 9.67 7.61
N GLU A 241 25.90 10.39 8.28
CA GLU A 241 27.34 10.22 8.01
C GLU A 241 27.85 8.96 8.71
N PRO A 242 28.73 8.17 8.08
CA PRO A 242 29.23 6.92 8.64
C PRO A 242 30.18 7.22 9.81
N ARG A 243 29.93 6.60 10.97
CA ARG A 243 30.96 6.42 11.99
C ARG A 243 32.08 5.58 11.34
N GLN A 244 33.15 6.25 10.94
CA GLN A 244 34.43 5.62 10.66
C GLN A 244 35.05 5.26 12.02
N GLU A 245 35.22 3.95 12.24
CA GLU A 245 36.18 3.41 13.21
C GLU A 245 37.55 3.25 12.54
#